data_AF-A0A0K2UC62-F1
#
_entry.id   AF-A0A0K2UC62-F1
#
_cell.length_a   1.000
_cell.length_b   1.000
_cell.length_c   1.000
_cell.angle_alpha   90.00
_cell.angle_beta   90.00
_cell.angle_gamma   90.00
#
_symmetry.space_group_name_H-M   'P 1'
#
loop_
_entity.id
_entity.type
_entity.pdbx_description
1 polymer ?
#
loop_
_entity_poly.entity_id
_entity_poly.type
_entity_poly.pdbx_seq_one_letter_code
_entity_poly.pdbx_strand_id
1 'polypeptide(L)'
;KNDTIQRPLFIDADEIDQILNSVAIEWKGWRSSNECICNAKLLGNVKRHCRCCGIAFCIRCIAFKATLPGHFSGKATPVCNLCYKGLKNGNSNNSIKKT
;
A
#
# COMPACT_ATOMS: atom_id res chain seq x y z
N LYS A 1 47.72 2.84 -8.20
CA LYS A 1 46.75 3.22 -7.15
C LYS A 1 45.43 3.40 -7.87
N ASN A 2 44.64 2.33 -7.95
CA ASN A 2 43.40 2.33 -8.69
C ASN A 2 42.30 2.68 -7.71
N ASP A 3 41.91 3.94 -7.71
CA ASP A 3 40.75 4.41 -6.98
C ASP A 3 39.52 3.83 -7.68
N THR A 4 39.00 2.73 -7.13
CA THR A 4 37.71 2.17 -7.48
C THR A 4 36.65 3.22 -7.17
N ILE A 5 36.32 4.05 -8.16
CA ILE A 5 35.18 4.95 -8.11
C ILE A 5 33.96 4.05 -7.89
N GLN A 6 33.43 4.04 -6.67
CA GLN A 6 32.15 3.41 -6.38
C GLN A 6 31.10 4.15 -7.21
N ARG A 7 30.59 3.47 -8.24
CA ARG A 7 29.46 3.94 -9.04
C ARG A 7 28.32 4.30 -8.06
N PRO A 8 27.65 5.45 -8.20
CA PRO A 8 26.45 5.71 -7.41
C PRO A 8 25.48 4.54 -7.62
N LEU A 9 24.83 4.08 -6.55
CA LEU A 9 23.72 3.13 -6.62
C LEU A 9 22.58 3.79 -7.41
N PHE A 10 22.63 3.70 -8.73
CA PHE A 10 21.53 4.12 -9.60
C PHE A 10 20.39 3.13 -9.40
N ILE A 11 19.33 3.61 -8.75
CA ILE A 11 18.04 2.91 -8.68
C ILE A 11 17.42 3.06 -10.07
N ASP A 12 17.00 1.94 -10.67
CA ASP A 12 16.36 1.95 -11.98
C ASP A 12 14.97 2.61 -11.89
N ALA A 13 14.51 3.21 -13.00
CA ALA A 13 13.21 3.88 -13.05
C ALA A 13 12.07 2.91 -12.70
N ASP A 14 12.16 1.66 -13.14
CA ASP A 14 11.18 0.61 -12.84
C ASP A 14 11.17 0.24 -11.35
N GLU A 15 12.34 0.27 -10.70
CA GLU A 15 12.45 0.01 -9.27
C GLU A 15 11.84 1.16 -8.45
N ILE A 16 12.08 2.41 -8.86
CA ILE A 16 11.43 3.58 -8.27
C ILE A 16 9.91 3.47 -8.40
N ASP A 17 9.41 3.11 -9.58
CA ASP A 17 7.98 2.99 -9.83
C ASP A 17 7.33 1.90 -8.97
N GLN A 18 7.99 0.74 -8.83
CA GLN A 18 7.55 -0.33 -7.93
C GLN A 18 7.47 0.13 -6.46
N ILE A 19 8.48 0.89 -6.01
CA ILE A 19 8.51 1.43 -4.64
C ILE A 19 7.34 2.39 -4.43
N LEU A 20 7.17 3.37 -5.32
CA LEU A 20 6.14 4.42 -5.20
C LEU A 20 4.72 3.85 -5.32
N ASN A 21 4.50 2.89 -6.21
CA ASN A 21 3.18 2.29 -6.44
C ASN A 21 2.80 1.22 -5.41
N SER A 22 3.74 0.77 -4.57
CA SER A 22 3.45 -0.24 -3.55
C SER A 22 2.72 0.30 -2.31
N VAL A 23 2.84 1.61 -2.03
CA VAL A 23 2.29 2.24 -0.83
C VAL A 23 1.39 3.43 -1.15
N ALA A 24 0.38 3.64 -0.31
CA ALA A 24 -0.48 4.80 -0.42
C ALA A 24 0.24 6.04 0.11
N ILE A 25 0.44 7.03 -0.77
CA ILE A 25 0.86 8.38 -0.39
C ILE A 25 -0.36 9.16 0.12
N GLU A 26 -1.49 9.05 -0.60
CA GLU A 26 -2.74 9.71 -0.24
C GLU A 26 -3.69 8.75 0.47
N TRP A 27 -4.20 9.21 1.62
CA TRP A 27 -5.07 8.44 2.46
C TRP A 27 -6.40 9.16 2.56
N LYS A 28 -7.49 8.41 2.43
CA LYS A 28 -8.81 9.00 2.59
C LYS A 28 -8.93 9.55 4.01
N GLY A 29 -9.48 10.76 4.12
CA GLY A 29 -9.63 11.43 5.42
C GLY A 29 -10.37 10.53 6.41
N TRP A 30 -9.90 10.54 7.67
CA TRP A 30 -10.53 9.75 8.72
C TRP A 30 -12.01 10.09 8.85
N ARG A 31 -12.39 11.38 8.85
CA ARG A 31 -13.81 11.79 9.00
C ARG A 31 -14.68 11.54 7.77
N SER A 32 -14.09 11.45 6.58
CA SER A 32 -14.81 11.22 5.32
C SER A 32 -15.05 9.74 5.00
N SER A 33 -14.48 8.82 5.78
CA SER A 33 -14.54 7.38 5.53
C SER A 33 -15.50 6.71 6.50
N ASN A 34 -16.81 6.76 6.20
CA ASN A 34 -17.87 6.28 7.10
C ASN A 34 -18.48 4.94 6.70
N GLU A 35 -18.11 4.42 5.53
CA GLU A 35 -18.61 3.15 5.00
C GLU A 35 -17.47 2.35 4.36
N CYS A 36 -17.48 1.05 4.62
CA CYS A 36 -16.57 0.09 4.01
C CYS A 36 -17.08 -0.33 2.63
N ILE A 37 -16.21 -0.87 1.77
CA ILE A 37 -16.63 -1.46 0.49
C ILE A 37 -17.62 -2.64 0.62
N CYS A 38 -17.76 -3.22 1.82
CA CYS A 38 -18.74 -4.26 2.13
C CYS A 38 -20.00 -3.71 2.80
N ASN A 39 -20.25 -2.40 2.68
CA ASN A 39 -21.38 -1.67 3.26
C ASN A 39 -21.46 -1.66 4.79
N ALA A 40 -20.40 -2.13 5.46
CA ALA A 40 -20.29 -2.00 6.91
C ALA A 40 -20.00 -0.54 7.29
N LYS A 41 -20.74 0.01 8.27
CA LYS A 41 -20.43 1.31 8.87
C LYS A 41 -19.04 1.29 9.50
N LEU A 42 -18.24 2.30 9.19
CA LEU A 42 -16.89 2.49 9.73
C LEU A 42 -16.93 3.45 10.91
N LEU A 43 -17.01 2.88 12.10
CA LEU A 43 -16.85 3.63 13.34
C LEU A 43 -15.40 4.09 13.49
N GLY A 44 -15.22 5.33 13.92
CA GLY A 44 -13.91 5.98 13.99
C GLY A 44 -12.85 5.11 14.65
N ASN A 45 -13.09 4.65 15.87
CA ASN A 45 -12.15 3.84 16.65
C ASN A 45 -11.77 2.46 16.07
N VAL A 46 -12.48 1.95 15.06
CA VAL A 46 -12.31 0.56 14.59
C VAL A 46 -11.87 0.46 13.12
N LYS A 47 -11.90 1.57 12.38
CA LYS A 47 -11.50 1.58 10.97
C LYS A 47 -9.99 1.65 10.81
N ARG A 48 -9.49 0.97 9.79
CA ARG A 48 -8.06 0.92 9.46
C ARG A 48 -7.87 1.16 7.97
N HIS A 49 -6.84 1.93 7.62
CA HIS A 49 -6.49 2.18 6.23
C HIS A 49 -5.59 1.07 5.69
N CYS A 50 -5.87 0.64 4.45
CA CYS A 50 -4.94 -0.20 3.71
C CYS A 50 -3.68 0.62 3.40
N ARG A 51 -2.49 0.10 3.73
CA ARG A 51 -1.22 0.80 3.44
C ARG A 51 -0.84 0.83 1.97
N CYS A 52 -1.51 0.04 1.13
CA CYS A 52 -1.27 -0.01 -0.31
C CYS A 52 -2.16 0.99 -1.08
N CYS A 53 -3.47 1.04 -0.80
CA CYS A 53 -4.40 1.91 -1.53
C CYS A 53 -4.95 3.12 -0.75
N GLY A 54 -4.72 3.22 0.56
CA GLY A 54 -5.11 4.39 1.36
C GLY A 54 -6.60 4.46 1.72
N ILE A 55 -7.42 3.50 1.28
CA ILE A 55 -8.86 3.41 1.58
C ILE A 55 -9.08 2.83 2.98
N ALA A 56 -10.12 3.30 3.69
CA ALA A 56 -10.50 2.79 5.00
C ALA A 56 -11.38 1.55 4.90
N PHE A 57 -11.14 0.58 5.77
CA PHE A 57 -11.84 -0.70 5.80
C PHE A 57 -12.24 -1.10 7.21
N CYS A 58 -13.26 -1.97 7.29
CA CYS A 58 -13.61 -2.65 8.53
C CYS A 58 -12.60 -3.76 8.81
N ILE A 59 -12.60 -4.27 10.05
CA ILE A 59 -11.64 -5.29 10.50
C ILE A 59 -11.64 -6.56 9.63
N ARG A 60 -12.78 -6.90 9.01
CA ARG A 60 -12.93 -8.06 8.13
C ARG A 60 -12.28 -7.84 6.77
N CYS A 61 -12.43 -6.64 6.20
CA CYS A 61 -11.92 -6.32 4.87
C CYS A 61 -10.42 -5.98 4.85
N ILE A 62 -9.82 -5.70 6.01
CA ILE A 62 -8.38 -5.46 6.21
C ILE A 62 -7.72 -6.54 7.08
N ALA A 63 -8.10 -7.79 6.84
CA ALA A 63 -7.58 -8.94 7.57
C ALA A 63 -6.17 -9.39 7.10
N PHE A 64 -5.73 -8.94 5.92
CA PHE A 64 -4.49 -9.41 5.31
C PHE A 64 -3.30 -8.51 5.67
N LYS A 65 -2.10 -9.09 5.62
CA LYS A 65 -0.84 -8.37 5.76
C LYS A 65 0.09 -8.72 4.61
N ALA A 66 0.80 -7.72 4.09
CA ALA A 66 1.81 -7.89 3.04
C ALA A 66 3.01 -6.97 3.31
N THR A 67 4.20 -7.40 2.89
CA THR A 67 5.37 -6.53 2.82
C THR A 67 5.26 -5.66 1.58
N LEU A 68 5.40 -4.35 1.75
CA LEU A 68 5.33 -3.38 0.65
C LEU A 68 6.73 -2.77 0.49
N PRO A 69 7.34 -2.82 -0.72
CA PRO A 69 8.67 -2.26 -0.96
C PRO A 69 8.86 -0.81 -0.50
N GLY A 70 7.84 0.04 -0.71
CA GLY A 70 7.86 1.44 -0.29
C GLY A 70 7.52 1.67 1.18
N HIS A 71 7.26 0.63 1.98
CA HIS A 71 6.98 0.79 3.40
C HIS A 71 8.28 0.72 4.21
N PHE A 72 8.66 1.85 4.80
CA PHE A 72 9.92 2.05 5.52
C PHE A 72 10.34 0.91 6.47
N SER A 73 9.41 0.29 7.20
CA SER A 73 9.76 -0.75 8.17
C SER A 73 10.17 -2.10 7.56
N GLY A 74 9.88 -2.35 6.28
CA GLY A 74 10.04 -3.66 5.64
C GLY A 74 9.18 -4.78 6.25
N LYS A 75 8.34 -4.49 7.27
CA LYS A 75 7.49 -5.47 7.94
C LYS A 75 6.15 -5.61 7.22
N ALA A 76 5.56 -6.80 7.33
CA ALA A 76 4.22 -7.05 6.82
C ALA A 76 3.19 -6.12 7.50
N THR A 77 2.47 -5.35 6.70
CA THR A 77 1.58 -4.28 7.15
C THR A 77 0.15 -4.52 6.65
N PRO A 78 -0.89 -3.95 7.28
CA PRO A 78 -2.29 -4.22 6.91
C PRO A 78 -2.63 -3.77 5.48
N VAL A 79 -3.22 -4.69 4.71
CA VAL A 79 -3.72 -4.46 3.36
C VAL A 79 -5.12 -5.03 3.16
N CYS A 80 -5.89 -4.45 2.24
CA CYS A 80 -7.21 -4.98 1.90
C CYS A 80 -7.08 -6.26 1.04
N ASN A 81 -8.17 -7.03 0.97
CA ASN A 81 -8.21 -8.26 0.17
C ASN A 81 -7.81 -8.03 -1.31
N LEU A 82 -8.28 -6.93 -1.90
CA LEU A 82 -8.00 -6.62 -3.31
C LEU A 82 -6.50 -6.36 -3.53
N CYS A 83 -5.89 -5.50 -2.70
CA CYS A 83 -4.45 -5.25 -2.78
C CYS A 83 -3.63 -6.51 -2.47
N TYR A 84 -4.04 -7.33 -1.50
CA TYR A 84 -3.34 -8.58 -1.19
C TYR A 84 -3.30 -9.54 -2.38
N LYS A 85 -4.44 -9.70 -3.09
CA LYS A 85 -4.53 -10.51 -4.31
C LYS A 85 -3.71 -9.91 -5.46
N GLY A 86 -3.76 -8.60 -5.66
CA GLY A 86 -2.96 -7.91 -6.68
C GLY A 86 -1.45 -8.14 -6.50
N LEU A 87 -0.97 -8.01 -5.27
CA LEU A 87 0.44 -8.27 -4.90
C LEU A 87 0.84 -9.73 -5.13
N LYS A 88 -0.06 -10.69 -4.84
CA LYS A 88 0.21 -12.13 -5.06
C LYS A 88 0.27 -12.52 -6.52
N ASN A 89 -0.50 -11.85 -7.37
CA ASN A 89 -0.60 -12.17 -8.78
C ASN A 89 0.45 -11.44 -9.64
N GLY A 90 1.38 -10.70 -9.04
CA GLY A 90 2.39 -9.91 -9.76
C GLY A 90 1.81 -8.80 -10.63
N ASN A 91 0.54 -8.44 -10.42
CA ASN A 91 -0.14 -7.45 -11.24
C ASN A 91 -0.10 -6.09 -10.51
N SER A 92 0.96 -5.33 -10.80
CA SER A 92 1.26 -4.01 -10.21
C SER A 92 0.20 -2.94 -10.51
N ASN A 93 -0.78 -3.24 -11.36
CA ASN A 93 -1.87 -2.34 -11.69
C ASN A 93 -2.96 -2.39 -10.62
N ASN A 94 -2.66 -1.85 -9.44
CA ASN A 94 -3.63 -1.62 -8.38
C ASN A 94 -4.53 -0.41 -8.72
N SER A 95 -5.20 -0.49 -9.86
CA SER A 95 -6.22 0.45 -10.33
C SER A 95 -7.56 0.20 -9.63
N ILE A 96 -7.54 0.08 -8.31
CA ILE A 96 -8.75 0.37 -7.53
C ILE A 96 -8.79 1.88 -7.51
N LYS A 97 -9.51 2.44 -8.49
CA LYS A 97 -9.62 3.86 -8.83
C LYS A 97 -9.35 4.75 -7.61
N LYS A 98 -8.19 5.42 -7.63
CA LYS A 98 -7.88 6.60 -6.83
C LYS A 98 -8.81 7.71 -7.33
N THR A 99 -10.06 7.73 -6.85
CA THR A 99 -11.03 8.81 -7.08
C THR A 99 -11.42 9.40 -5.74
#